data_AF-A0A7S0IQP6-F1
#
_entry.id   AF-A0A7S0IQP6-F1
#
_cell.length_a   1.000
_cell.length_b   1.000
_cell.length_c   1.000
_cell.angle_alpha   90.00
_cell.angle_beta   90.00
_cell.angle_gamma   90.00
#
_symmetry.space_group_name_H-M   'P 1'
#
loop_
_entity.id
_entity.type
_entity.pdbx_description
1 polymer ?
#
loop_
_entity_poly.entity_id
_entity_poly.type
_entity_poly.pdbx_seq_one_letter_code
_entity_poly.pdbx_strand_id
1 'polypeptide(L)'
;MADTDDVYLVLSAPAPLIRFVTDAIEKHSLTVRVERESDGVSRRAVLLISASAQVLERQAELEVREKRVREEVARSLLSEASWPFRPFTVAARHDFLNVDERAFFTAAERA
;
A
#
# COMPACT_ATOMS: atom_id res chain seq x y z
N MET A 1 -4.18 12.54 -14.39
CA MET A 1 -5.06 12.31 -13.24
C MET A 1 -4.26 11.50 -12.26
N ALA A 2 -3.89 12.08 -11.11
CA ALA A 2 -3.20 11.36 -10.06
C ALA A 2 -4.14 10.28 -9.51
N ASP A 3 -3.69 9.04 -9.51
CA ASP A 3 -4.43 7.97 -8.83
C ASP A 3 -4.44 8.32 -7.34
N THR A 4 -5.62 8.30 -6.73
CA THR A 4 -5.88 8.62 -5.30
C THR A 4 -5.25 7.63 -4.31
N ASP A 5 -4.26 6.86 -4.78
CA ASP A 5 -3.71 5.65 -4.22
C ASP A 5 -2.25 5.84 -3.78
N ASP A 6 -1.65 6.99 -4.09
CA ASP A 6 -0.24 7.30 -3.87
C ASP A 6 -0.03 8.17 -2.62
N VAL A 7 1.02 7.88 -1.85
CA VAL A 7 1.48 8.72 -0.73
C VAL A 7 2.40 9.81 -1.27
N TYR A 8 2.15 11.06 -0.89
CA TYR A 8 2.95 12.21 -1.31
C TYR A 8 3.99 12.55 -0.24
N LEU A 9 5.26 12.56 -0.63
CA LEU A 9 6.35 13.08 0.19
C LEU A 9 6.94 14.33 -0.48
N VAL A 10 6.77 15.48 0.17
CA VAL A 10 7.32 16.75 -0.30
C VAL A 10 8.67 16.99 0.36
N LEU A 11 9.72 17.11 -0.44
CA LEU A 11 11.09 17.37 0.01
C LEU A 11 11.60 18.70 -0.52
N SER A 12 12.14 19.52 0.38
CA SER A 12 12.96 20.68 0.03
C SER A 12 14.41 20.36 0.36
N ALA A 13 15.14 19.84 -0.62
CA ALA A 13 16.49 19.31 -0.42
C ALA A 13 17.34 19.41 -1.70
N PRO A 14 18.69 19.35 -1.57
CA PRO A 14 19.56 19.21 -2.73
C PRO A 14 19.27 17.94 -3.52
N ALA A 15 19.47 18.01 -4.85
CA ALA A 15 19.22 16.88 -5.76
C ALA A 15 19.91 15.55 -5.36
N PRO A 16 21.14 15.54 -4.81
CA PRO A 16 21.76 14.30 -4.34
C PRO A 16 20.98 13.63 -3.19
N LEU A 17 20.42 14.42 -2.26
CA LEU A 17 19.66 13.88 -1.13
C LEU A 17 18.29 13.35 -1.60
N ILE A 18 17.65 14.07 -2.53
CA ILE A 18 16.41 13.59 -3.16
C ILE A 18 16.66 12.23 -3.82
N ARG A 19 17.75 12.08 -4.58
CA ARG A 19 18.11 10.79 -5.22
C ARG A 19 18.36 9.70 -4.19
N PHE A 20 19.10 9.99 -3.12
CA PHE A 20 19.33 9.03 -2.05
C PHE A 20 18.03 8.54 -1.41
N VAL A 21 17.08 9.43 -1.14
CA VAL A 21 15.76 9.07 -0.60
C VAL A 21 14.97 8.23 -1.59
N THR A 22 14.96 8.60 -2.88
CA THR A 22 14.31 7.80 -3.94
C THR A 22 14.88 6.38 -3.98
N ASP A 23 16.22 6.24 -4.06
CA ASP A 23 16.89 4.93 -4.11
C ASP A 23 16.60 4.09 -2.85
N ALA A 24 16.49 4.74 -1.68
CA ALA A 24 16.16 4.07 -0.43
C ALA A 24 14.72 3.53 -0.42
N ILE A 25 13.75 4.31 -0.92
CA ILE A 25 12.35 3.88 -1.01
C ILE A 25 12.21 2.71 -1.99
N GLU A 26 12.88 2.78 -3.15
CA GLU A 26 12.83 1.72 -4.17
C GLU A 26 13.41 0.38 -3.69
N LYS A 27 14.42 0.41 -2.79
CA LYS A 27 14.94 -0.82 -2.14
C LYS A 27 13.89 -1.58 -1.35
N HIS A 28 12.83 -0.92 -0.89
CA HIS A 28 11.71 -1.56 -0.20
C HIS A 28 10.62 -2.05 -1.17
N SER A 29 10.93 -2.20 -2.46
CA SER A 29 9.97 -2.63 -3.51
C SER A 29 8.79 -1.67 -3.69
N LEU A 30 8.97 -0.41 -3.30
CA LEU A 30 8.03 0.68 -3.55
C LEU A 30 8.40 1.38 -4.86
N THR A 31 7.41 1.90 -5.57
CA THR A 31 7.60 2.67 -6.80
C THR A 31 7.50 4.15 -6.50
N VAL A 32 8.48 4.92 -6.98
CA VAL A 32 8.52 6.38 -6.77
C VAL A 32 8.43 7.10 -8.10
N ARG A 33 7.51 8.07 -8.21
CA ARG A 33 7.51 9.06 -9.29
C ARG A 33 7.91 10.41 -8.72
N VAL A 34 8.85 11.07 -9.38
CA VAL A 34 9.38 12.36 -8.92
C VAL A 34 8.86 13.48 -9.81
N GLU A 35 8.01 14.33 -9.25
CA GLU A 35 7.61 15.59 -9.87
C GLU A 35 8.50 16.71 -9.28
N ARG A 36 9.21 17.44 -10.14
CA ARG A 36 10.14 18.49 -9.72
C ARG A 36 9.53 19.86 -9.99
N GLU A 37 9.47 20.68 -8.96
CA GLU A 37 9.15 22.09 -9.07
C GLU A 37 10.44 22.89 -8.78
N SER A 38 10.87 23.68 -9.76
CA SER A 38 12.09 24.49 -9.66
C SER A 38 11.70 25.96 -9.79
N ASP A 39 11.68 26.68 -8.66
CA ASP A 39 11.39 28.13 -8.60
C ASP A 39 12.65 29.00 -8.74
N GLY A 40 13.76 28.41 -9.21
CA GLY A 40 15.04 29.10 -9.48
C GLY A 40 15.92 29.30 -8.24
N VAL A 41 15.39 29.12 -7.02
CA VAL A 41 16.12 29.33 -5.76
C VAL A 41 16.04 28.09 -4.85
N SER A 42 14.94 27.33 -4.88
CA SER A 42 14.75 26.09 -4.16
C SER A 42 14.30 24.96 -5.10
N ARG A 43 14.89 23.77 -4.93
CA ARG A 43 14.39 22.56 -5.60
C ARG A 43 13.40 21.88 -4.67
N ARG A 44 12.12 22.01 -4.97
CA ARG A 44 11.07 21.21 -4.33
C ARG A 44 10.85 19.97 -5.18
N ALA A 45 10.89 18.81 -4.56
CA ALA A 45 10.52 17.56 -5.18
C ALA A 45 9.28 17.02 -4.49
N VAL A 46 8.25 16.71 -5.27
CA VAL A 46 7.09 15.95 -4.85
C VAL A 46 7.34 14.51 -5.28
N LEU A 47 7.50 13.62 -4.32
CA LEU A 47 7.65 12.18 -4.54
C LEU A 47 6.27 11.54 -4.38
N LEU A 48 5.77 10.93 -5.44
CA LEU A 48 4.57 10.10 -5.40
C LEU A 48 5.04 8.66 -5.18
N ILE A 49 4.66 8.07 -4.05
CA ILE A 49 5.09 6.74 -3.61
C ILE A 49 3.91 5.79 -3.71
N SER A 50 4.11 4.66 -4.38
CA SER A 50 3.10 3.62 -4.56
C SER A 50 3.68 2.25 -4.22
N ALA A 51 2.82 1.34 -3.75
CA ALA A 51 3.18 -0.03 -3.43
C ALA A 51 2.49 -0.98 -4.41
N SER A 52 3.19 -2.06 -4.81
CA SER A 52 2.55 -3.14 -5.56
C SER A 52 1.59 -3.93 -4.66
N ALA A 53 0.60 -4.60 -5.27
CA ALA A 53 -0.34 -5.45 -4.52
C ALA A 53 0.37 -6.48 -3.64
N GLN A 54 1.47 -7.07 -4.11
CA GLN A 54 2.25 -8.05 -3.35
C GLN A 54 2.91 -7.46 -2.09
N VAL A 55 3.37 -6.20 -2.16
CA VAL A 55 3.94 -5.50 -1.00
C VAL A 55 2.85 -5.19 0.01
N LEU A 56 1.69 -4.72 -0.45
CA LEU A 56 0.54 -4.43 0.40
C LEU A 56 0.00 -5.70 1.09
N GLU A 57 -0.11 -6.81 0.36
CA GLU A 57 -0.53 -8.11 0.90
C GLU A 57 0.43 -8.59 2.01
N ARG A 58 1.74 -8.55 1.76
CA ARG A 58 2.75 -8.93 2.77
C ARG A 58 2.72 -8.02 3.99
N GLN A 59 2.60 -6.72 3.80
CA GLN A 59 2.53 -5.77 4.90
C GLN A 59 1.27 -5.97 5.74
N ALA A 60 0.12 -6.21 5.10
CA ALA A 60 -1.13 -6.49 5.80
C ALA A 60 -1.08 -7.78 6.63
N GLU A 61 -0.37 -8.81 6.15
CA GLU A 61 -0.13 -10.03 6.92
C GLU A 61 0.78 -9.77 8.14
N LEU A 62 1.86 -8.99 7.97
CA LEU A 62 2.75 -8.60 9.08
C LEU A 62 2.04 -7.76 10.15
N GLU A 63 1.11 -6.91 9.75
CA GLU A 63 0.29 -6.08 10.64
C GLU A 63 -0.92 -6.82 11.22
N VAL A 64 -1.11 -8.10 10.87
CA VAL A 64 -2.24 -8.93 11.31
C VAL A 64 -3.58 -8.26 10.99
N ARG A 65 -3.67 -7.66 9.80
CA ARG A 65 -4.80 -6.81 9.44
C ARG A 65 -6.04 -7.63 9.19
N GLU A 66 -7.15 -7.28 9.83
CA GLU A 66 -8.40 -8.01 9.65
C GLU A 66 -9.09 -7.65 8.33
N LYS A 67 -9.46 -8.68 7.58
CA LYS A 67 -10.17 -8.57 6.30
C LYS A 67 -11.41 -9.44 6.30
N ARG A 68 -12.41 -9.03 5.53
CA ARG A 68 -13.66 -9.77 5.40
C ARG A 68 -13.45 -11.03 4.57
N VAL A 69 -13.89 -12.17 5.07
CA VAL A 69 -13.87 -13.44 4.34
C VAL A 69 -15.09 -13.59 3.44
N ARG A 70 -14.97 -14.42 2.39
CA ARG A 70 -16.08 -14.78 1.49
C ARG A 70 -17.17 -15.54 2.25
N GLU A 71 -18.41 -15.39 1.82
CA GLU A 71 -19.55 -15.96 2.54
C GLU A 71 -19.50 -17.50 2.60
N GLU A 72 -19.02 -18.15 1.54
CA GLU A 72 -18.88 -19.61 1.48
C GLU A 72 -17.88 -20.12 2.51
N VAL A 73 -16.75 -19.43 2.66
CA VAL A 73 -15.74 -19.73 3.68
C VAL A 73 -16.29 -19.42 5.07
N ALA A 74 -16.94 -18.28 5.23
CA ALA A 74 -17.49 -17.83 6.50
C ALA A 74 -18.58 -18.78 7.02
N ARG A 75 -19.40 -19.37 6.14
CA ARG A 75 -20.41 -20.39 6.47
C ARG A 75 -19.78 -21.73 6.90
N SER A 76 -18.61 -22.08 6.39
CA SER A 76 -17.86 -23.25 6.86
C SER A 76 -17.30 -23.05 8.29
N LEU A 77 -17.04 -21.80 8.66
CA LEU A 77 -16.43 -21.40 9.93
C LEU A 77 -17.47 -21.01 11.01
N LEU A 78 -18.75 -21.39 10.87
CA LEU A 78 -19.88 -20.95 11.72
C LEU A 78 -19.71 -21.16 13.24
N SER A 79 -18.66 -21.86 13.70
CA SER A 79 -18.31 -22.00 15.12
C SER A 79 -17.24 -21.01 15.62
N GLU A 80 -16.66 -20.15 14.77
CA GLU A 80 -15.60 -19.20 15.15
C GLU A 80 -16.16 -17.83 15.58
N ALA A 81 -15.61 -17.26 16.65
CA ALA A 81 -16.05 -15.99 17.25
C ALA A 81 -15.82 -14.74 16.36
N SER A 82 -15.05 -14.86 15.28
CA SER A 82 -14.54 -13.73 14.48
C SER A 82 -15.38 -13.42 13.24
N TRP A 83 -16.52 -14.09 13.03
CA TRP A 83 -17.29 -13.94 11.80
C TRP A 83 -17.79 -12.50 11.58
N PRO A 84 -17.64 -11.87 10.38
CA PRO A 84 -17.06 -12.37 9.13
C PRO A 84 -15.64 -11.85 8.83
N PHE A 85 -14.83 -11.49 9.83
CA PHE A 85 -13.49 -10.93 9.67
C PHE A 85 -12.40 -11.86 10.21
N ARG A 86 -11.26 -11.92 9.52
CA ARG A 86 -10.09 -12.69 9.97
C ARG A 86 -8.79 -11.96 9.64
N PRO A 87 -7.70 -12.22 10.38
CA PRO A 87 -6.37 -11.77 10.00
C PRO A 87 -6.03 -12.20 8.57
N PHE A 88 -5.64 -11.23 7.75
CA PHE A 88 -5.22 -11.47 6.37
C PHE A 88 -3.95 -12.32 6.35
N THR A 89 -3.93 -13.32 5.48
CA THR A 89 -2.71 -14.08 5.19
C THR A 89 -2.54 -14.23 3.69
N VAL A 90 -1.30 -14.14 3.22
CA VAL A 90 -0.97 -14.30 1.80
C VAL A 90 -1.27 -15.74 1.36
N ALA A 91 -1.04 -16.71 2.25
CA ALA A 91 -1.31 -18.12 2.00
C ALA A 91 -2.80 -18.41 1.74
N ALA A 92 -3.70 -17.73 2.45
CA ALA A 92 -5.15 -17.90 2.31
C ALA A 92 -5.82 -16.71 1.61
N ARG A 93 -5.10 -15.97 0.76
CA ARG A 93 -5.60 -14.73 0.11
C ARG A 93 -6.96 -14.91 -0.57
N HIS A 94 -7.19 -16.06 -1.20
CA HIS A 94 -8.42 -16.33 -1.96
C HIS A 94 -9.66 -16.56 -1.08
N ASP A 95 -9.49 -16.73 0.22
CA ASP A 95 -10.59 -16.84 1.18
C ASP A 95 -11.23 -15.47 1.49
N PHE A 96 -10.53 -14.38 1.14
CA PHE A 96 -10.98 -13.03 1.40
C PHE A 96 -11.88 -12.49 0.27
N LEU A 97 -12.88 -11.72 0.68
CA LEU A 97 -13.81 -11.08 -0.23
C LEU A 97 -13.07 -10.02 -1.05
N ASN A 98 -13.31 -10.01 -2.37
CA ASN A 98 -12.79 -9.02 -3.30
C ASN A 98 -11.26 -8.93 -3.37
N VAL A 99 -10.52 -9.99 -3.01
CA VAL A 99 -9.04 -9.98 -2.98
C VAL A 99 -8.38 -9.64 -4.32
N ASP A 100 -9.04 -10.02 -5.43
CA ASP A 100 -8.52 -9.76 -6.78
C ASP A 100 -9.01 -8.40 -7.32
N GLU A 101 -9.82 -7.67 -6.56
CA GLU A 101 -10.22 -6.31 -6.91
C GLU A 101 -9.15 -5.30 -6.52
N ARG A 102 -8.96 -4.30 -7.37
CA ARG A 102 -8.02 -3.19 -7.10
C ARG A 102 -8.33 -2.46 -5.79
N ALA A 103 -9.59 -2.47 -5.35
CA ALA A 103 -10.07 -1.83 -4.13
C ALA A 103 -9.96 -2.70 -2.87
N PHE A 104 -9.32 -3.88 -2.95
CA PHE A 104 -9.17 -4.78 -1.79
C PHE A 104 -8.52 -4.09 -0.58
N PHE A 105 -7.50 -3.27 -0.84
CA PHE A 105 -6.97 -2.31 0.12
C PHE A 105 -7.52 -0.92 -0.20
N THR A 106 -8.21 -0.33 0.78
CA THR A 106 -8.71 1.05 0.67
C THR A 106 -7.54 2.05 0.59
N ALA A 107 -7.80 3.29 0.17
CA ALA A 107 -6.77 4.34 0.17
C ALA A 107 -6.15 4.54 1.57
N ALA A 108 -6.97 4.53 2.62
CA ALA A 108 -6.50 4.65 4.01
C ALA A 108 -5.69 3.43 4.47
N GLU A 109 -5.89 2.27 3.85
CA GLU A 109 -5.14 1.06 4.17
C GLU A 109 -3.79 0.99 3.44
N ARG A 110 -3.65 1.72 2.34
CA ARG A 110 -2.42 1.77 1.53
C ARG A 110 -1.46 2.89 1.96
N ALA A 111 -2.00 3.94 2.58
CA ALA A 111 -1.25 5.05 3.16
C ALA A 111 -0.60 4.64 4.49
#